data_AF-T0RBQ3-F1
#
_entry.id   AF-T0RBQ3-F1
#
_cell.length_a   1.000
_cell.length_b   1.000
_cell.length_c   1.000
_cell.angle_alpha   90.00
_cell.angle_beta   90.00
_cell.angle_gamma   90.00
#
_symmetry.space_group_name_H-M   'P 1'
#
loop_
_entity.id
_entity.type
_entity.pdbx_description
1 polymer ?
#
loop_
_entity_poly.entity_id
_entity_poly.type
_entity_poly.pdbx_seq_one_letter_code
_entity_poly.pdbx_strand_id
1 'polypeptide(L)'
;MKKKILLFLILIYSSVTASDVVRNGGGISEQNIIFAFEKLPEFLNICLSQNTCVTNESEVNLIESIVQSYNNEGKNNIVFKSERKNPGFFVIDGLEKIAITGNRVGDIIYVNTDLLYKKDKNEMTKFFQVSQAVQLLVHELGHHHGDYTHDFLDSVGARVRSFFEGRLAEVFYSPFIFDMSVLSLHGNSYTTNGILILNTGVELISLSKLFNVYGCPASSLGELNRLKNQKYHFYNISWKHDDGPLMSGKKSFSGTFVLMCEYENIGNHSRYHSFDIEFDISQHLGIGSVELKKKPFLRRIKPLYKVSNGNILKL
;
A
#
# COMPACT_ATOMS: atom_id res chain seq x y z
N MET A 1 46.12 -5.40 -52.17
CA MET A 1 46.16 -5.49 -50.69
C MET A 1 45.19 -4.56 -49.94
N LYS A 2 44.57 -3.53 -50.56
CA LYS A 2 43.72 -2.55 -49.84
C LYS A 2 42.29 -3.00 -49.48
N LYS A 3 41.77 -4.10 -50.04
CA LYS A 3 40.38 -4.57 -49.79
C LYS A 3 40.22 -5.48 -48.56
N LYS A 4 41.30 -6.03 -47.99
CA LYS A 4 41.21 -6.94 -46.82
C LYS A 4 41.20 -6.21 -45.47
N ILE A 5 41.60 -4.94 -45.41
CA ILE A 5 41.62 -4.13 -44.17
C ILE A 5 40.22 -3.60 -43.81
N LEU A 6 39.35 -3.39 -44.80
CA LEU A 6 38.00 -2.87 -44.57
C LEU A 6 37.06 -3.91 -43.91
N LEU A 7 37.26 -5.20 -44.17
CA LEU A 7 36.46 -6.28 -43.58
C LEU A 7 36.78 -6.52 -42.09
N PHE A 8 38.00 -6.19 -41.66
CA PHE A 8 38.40 -6.34 -40.26
C PHE A 8 37.84 -5.23 -39.35
N LEU A 9 37.62 -4.02 -39.91
CA LEU A 9 37.03 -2.90 -39.18
C LEU A 9 35.51 -3.04 -38.95
N ILE A 10 34.80 -3.79 -39.80
CA ILE A 10 33.35 -4.04 -39.64
C ILE A 10 33.09 -5.08 -38.52
N LEU A 11 34.00 -6.03 -38.30
CA LEU A 11 33.89 -7.02 -37.23
C LEU A 11 34.16 -6.45 -35.82
N ILE A 12 34.88 -5.33 -35.70
CA ILE A 12 35.18 -4.70 -34.40
C ILE A 12 34.01 -3.81 -33.93
N TYR A 13 33.12 -3.37 -34.84
CA TYR A 13 31.94 -2.55 -34.51
C TYR A 13 30.71 -3.37 -34.05
N SER A 14 30.77 -4.70 -34.02
CA SER A 14 29.68 -5.54 -33.51
C SER A 14 29.72 -5.76 -32.00
N SER A 15 30.78 -5.30 -31.32
CA SER A 15 30.93 -5.33 -29.86
C SER A 15 30.31 -4.10 -29.19
N VAL A 16 29.31 -3.47 -29.82
CA VAL A 16 28.51 -2.40 -29.23
C VAL A 16 27.67 -3.01 -28.13
N THR A 17 28.24 -2.96 -26.93
CA THR A 17 27.54 -2.82 -25.65
C THR A 17 26.22 -3.60 -25.60
N ALA A 18 26.31 -4.87 -25.20
CA ALA A 18 25.24 -5.46 -24.40
C ALA A 18 25.16 -4.59 -23.12
N SER A 19 24.47 -3.45 -23.23
CA SER A 19 23.91 -2.75 -22.10
C SER A 19 23.25 -3.84 -21.28
N ASP A 20 23.70 -4.00 -20.06
CA ASP A 20 23.08 -4.90 -19.10
C ASP A 20 21.63 -4.40 -18.98
N VAL A 21 20.72 -4.99 -19.75
CA VAL A 21 19.31 -4.59 -19.75
C VAL A 21 18.79 -5.18 -18.45
N VAL A 22 18.91 -4.40 -17.39
CA VAL A 22 18.34 -4.66 -16.09
C VAL A 22 16.81 -4.63 -16.26
N ARG A 23 16.22 -5.76 -16.67
CA ARG A 23 14.77 -5.95 -16.82
C ARG A 23 14.11 -6.19 -15.46
N ASN A 24 14.48 -5.41 -14.45
CA ASN A 24 14.12 -5.63 -13.05
C ASN A 24 12.88 -4.84 -12.61
N GLY A 25 11.99 -4.48 -13.56
CA GLY A 25 10.70 -3.90 -13.18
C GLY A 25 9.87 -4.98 -12.48
N GLY A 26 9.63 -4.82 -11.18
CA GLY A 26 8.67 -5.66 -10.46
C GLY A 26 7.27 -5.43 -11.02
N GLY A 27 6.54 -6.50 -11.30
CA GLY A 27 5.17 -6.38 -11.80
C GLY A 27 4.23 -5.75 -10.76
N ILE A 28 3.15 -5.12 -11.21
CA ILE A 28 2.20 -4.40 -10.35
C ILE A 28 1.56 -5.31 -9.28
N SER A 29 1.29 -6.58 -9.61
CA SER A 29 0.76 -7.56 -8.66
C SER A 29 1.76 -7.88 -7.55
N GLU A 30 3.03 -8.07 -7.89
CA GLU A 30 4.12 -8.31 -6.94
C GLU A 30 4.31 -7.10 -6.02
N GLN A 31 4.30 -5.88 -6.59
CA GLN A 31 4.38 -4.64 -5.81
C GLN A 31 3.21 -4.52 -4.82
N ASN A 32 1.99 -4.83 -5.26
CA ASN A 32 0.81 -4.83 -4.39
C ASN A 32 0.94 -5.82 -3.23
N ILE A 33 1.53 -6.99 -3.47
CA ILE A 33 1.78 -8.00 -2.42
C ILE A 33 2.83 -7.52 -1.42
N ILE A 34 3.97 -7.02 -1.89
CA ILE A 34 5.02 -6.48 -1.02
C ILE A 34 4.47 -5.31 -0.19
N PHE A 35 3.75 -4.40 -0.82
CA PHE A 35 3.12 -3.29 -0.12
C PHE A 35 2.09 -3.76 0.91
N ALA A 36 1.23 -4.71 0.55
CA ALA A 36 0.25 -5.26 1.48
C ALA A 36 0.92 -5.90 2.69
N PHE A 37 2.03 -6.59 2.49
CA PHE A 37 2.83 -7.17 3.57
C PHE A 37 3.41 -6.07 4.46
N GLU A 38 4.10 -5.08 3.89
CA GLU A 38 4.67 -3.96 4.65
C GLU A 38 3.64 -3.19 5.50
N LYS A 39 2.40 -3.12 5.02
CA LYS A 39 1.28 -2.42 5.66
C LYS A 39 0.32 -3.32 6.41
N LEU A 40 0.60 -4.62 6.46
CA LEU A 40 -0.32 -5.60 7.03
C LEU A 40 -0.70 -5.28 8.48
N PRO A 41 0.22 -4.89 9.39
CA PRO A 41 -0.18 -4.52 10.75
C PRO A 41 -1.14 -3.33 10.79
N GLU A 42 -0.95 -2.32 9.95
CA GLU A 42 -1.83 -1.15 9.89
C GLU A 42 -3.24 -1.58 9.41
N PHE A 43 -3.30 -2.41 8.38
CA PHE A 43 -4.54 -2.98 7.88
C PHE A 43 -5.26 -3.82 8.94
N LEU A 44 -4.57 -4.80 9.53
CA LEU A 44 -5.17 -5.69 10.51
C LEU A 44 -5.60 -4.97 11.79
N ASN A 45 -4.89 -3.94 12.23
CA ASN A 45 -5.35 -3.09 13.34
C ASN A 45 -6.65 -2.35 13.01
N ILE A 46 -6.82 -1.86 11.78
CA ILE A 46 -8.10 -1.26 11.34
C ILE A 46 -9.21 -2.31 11.35
N CYS A 47 -8.94 -3.52 10.88
CA CYS A 47 -9.86 -4.65 10.94
C CYS A 47 -10.27 -4.98 12.39
N LEU A 48 -9.32 -5.20 13.29
CA LEU A 48 -9.56 -5.48 14.72
C LEU A 48 -10.33 -4.38 15.43
N SER A 49 -10.20 -3.13 14.97
CA SER A 49 -10.94 -2.01 15.55
C SER A 49 -12.43 -1.97 15.20
N GLN A 50 -12.91 -2.92 14.39
CA GLN A 50 -14.27 -2.99 13.87
C GLN A 50 -14.83 -4.40 14.05
N ASN A 51 -15.88 -4.54 14.85
CA ASN A 51 -16.59 -5.81 15.06
C ASN A 51 -17.23 -6.40 13.80
N THR A 52 -17.29 -5.64 12.70
CA THR A 52 -17.78 -6.11 11.40
C THR A 52 -16.71 -6.81 10.56
N CYS A 53 -15.42 -6.66 10.87
CA CYS A 53 -14.35 -7.29 10.09
C CYS A 53 -14.17 -8.77 10.47
N VAL A 54 -13.97 -9.02 11.76
CA VAL A 54 -13.91 -10.35 12.38
C VAL A 54 -14.94 -10.41 13.49
N THR A 55 -15.63 -11.53 13.60
CA THR A 55 -16.91 -11.63 14.32
C THR A 55 -16.88 -12.57 15.52
N ASN A 56 -15.94 -13.53 15.54
CA ASN A 56 -15.80 -14.47 16.64
C ASN A 56 -14.38 -14.42 17.23
N GLU A 57 -14.24 -14.97 18.43
CA GLU A 57 -13.01 -14.94 19.22
C GLU A 57 -11.83 -15.63 18.52
N SER A 58 -12.06 -16.76 17.83
CA SER A 58 -11.00 -17.46 17.10
C SER A 58 -10.45 -16.62 15.95
N GLU A 59 -11.31 -15.92 15.21
CA GLU A 59 -10.90 -14.99 14.14
C GLU A 59 -10.10 -13.82 14.71
N VAL A 60 -10.55 -13.24 15.83
CA VAL A 60 -9.85 -12.14 16.53
C VAL A 60 -8.46 -12.60 16.98
N ASN A 61 -8.38 -13.74 17.67
CA ASN A 61 -7.13 -14.29 18.20
C ASN A 61 -6.12 -14.58 17.08
N LEU A 62 -6.58 -15.10 15.94
CA LEU A 62 -5.73 -15.31 14.76
C LEU A 62 -5.14 -13.97 14.27
N ILE A 63 -5.99 -12.96 14.04
CA ILE A 63 -5.55 -11.68 13.50
C ILE A 63 -4.63 -10.94 14.49
N GLU A 64 -4.92 -11.00 15.79
CA GLU A 64 -4.04 -10.47 16.83
C GLU A 64 -2.68 -11.19 16.85
N SER A 65 -2.66 -12.51 16.68
CA SER A 65 -1.43 -13.30 16.62
C SER A 65 -0.55 -12.88 15.44
N ILE A 66 -1.14 -12.71 14.25
CA ILE A 66 -0.43 -12.21 13.05
C ILE A 66 0.15 -10.81 13.30
N VAL A 67 -0.62 -9.91 13.92
CA VAL A 67 -0.15 -8.54 14.24
C VAL A 67 1.01 -8.57 15.23
N GLN A 68 0.92 -9.40 16.26
CA GLN A 68 1.94 -9.49 17.32
C GLN A 68 3.25 -10.12 16.81
N SER A 69 3.16 -11.10 15.91
CA SER A 69 4.31 -11.82 15.37
C SER A 69 4.96 -11.13 14.18
N TYR A 70 4.29 -10.16 13.55
CA TYR A 70 4.71 -9.56 12.27
C TYR A 70 6.19 -9.14 12.21
N ASN A 71 6.77 -8.61 13.30
CA ASN A 71 8.19 -8.22 13.31
C ASN A 71 9.16 -9.42 13.20
N ASN A 72 8.70 -10.61 13.57
CA ASN A 72 9.41 -11.88 13.46
C ASN A 72 9.19 -12.55 12.09
N GLU A 73 8.19 -12.11 11.31
CA GLU A 73 7.90 -12.63 9.97
C GLU A 73 8.90 -12.20 8.90
N GLY A 74 9.94 -11.43 9.22
CA GLY A 74 11.04 -11.10 8.29
C GLY A 74 10.64 -10.21 7.09
N LYS A 75 11.41 -9.15 6.83
CA LYS A 75 11.13 -8.24 5.69
C LYS A 75 11.27 -8.87 4.30
N ASN A 76 11.93 -10.01 4.19
CA ASN A 76 12.27 -10.69 2.93
C ASN A 76 11.58 -12.05 2.79
N ASN A 77 10.47 -12.27 3.51
CA ASN A 77 9.83 -13.58 3.57
C ASN A 77 8.89 -13.88 2.41
N ILE A 78 8.79 -12.98 1.43
CA ILE A 78 7.98 -13.21 0.23
C ILE A 78 8.92 -13.49 -0.94
N VAL A 79 8.77 -14.67 -1.55
CA VAL A 79 9.55 -15.09 -2.71
C VAL A 79 8.64 -15.42 -3.87
N PHE A 80 8.76 -14.65 -4.94
CA PHE A 80 8.01 -14.87 -6.17
C PHE A 80 8.65 -15.98 -7.02
N LYS A 81 7.87 -17.02 -7.35
CA LYS A 81 8.28 -18.14 -8.21
C LYS A 81 7.22 -18.43 -9.26
N SER A 82 7.64 -19.02 -10.38
CA SER A 82 6.74 -19.48 -11.43
C SER A 82 6.63 -20.99 -11.38
N GLU A 83 5.39 -21.50 -11.35
CA GLU A 83 5.05 -22.92 -11.48
C GLU A 83 5.49 -23.46 -12.84
N ARG A 84 5.29 -22.71 -13.94
CA ARG A 84 5.76 -23.11 -15.29
C ARG A 84 7.27 -23.34 -15.34
N LYS A 85 8.05 -22.60 -14.55
CA LYS A 85 9.51 -22.77 -14.44
C LYS A 85 9.92 -23.83 -13.42
N ASN A 86 9.05 -24.19 -12.47
CA ASN A 86 9.31 -25.17 -11.42
C ASN A 86 8.09 -26.10 -11.25
N PRO A 87 7.81 -26.99 -12.22
CA PRO A 87 6.58 -27.77 -12.21
C PRO A 87 6.45 -28.66 -10.97
N GLY A 88 5.25 -28.70 -10.41
CA GLY A 88 4.87 -29.38 -9.17
C GLY A 88 5.12 -28.57 -7.90
N PHE A 89 5.75 -27.39 -7.96
CA PHE A 89 6.13 -26.65 -6.75
C PHE A 89 4.92 -26.09 -6.01
N PHE A 90 3.94 -25.55 -6.74
CA PHE A 90 2.68 -25.00 -6.20
C PHE A 90 1.51 -25.98 -6.25
N VAL A 91 1.72 -27.26 -6.60
CA VAL A 91 0.65 -28.24 -6.72
C VAL A 91 0.48 -29.00 -5.40
N ILE A 92 -0.62 -28.74 -4.70
CA ILE A 92 -0.99 -29.44 -3.47
C ILE A 92 -2.35 -30.11 -3.71
N ASP A 93 -2.43 -31.42 -3.41
CA ASP A 93 -3.62 -32.25 -3.65
C ASP A 93 -4.14 -32.19 -5.10
N GLY A 94 -3.21 -32.08 -6.06
CA GLY A 94 -3.54 -32.00 -7.48
C GLY A 94 -4.07 -30.65 -7.95
N LEU A 95 -4.09 -29.63 -7.08
CA LEU A 95 -4.53 -28.28 -7.40
C LEU A 95 -3.37 -27.29 -7.29
N GLU A 96 -3.20 -26.46 -8.32
CA GLU A 96 -2.24 -25.36 -8.30
C GLU A 96 -2.69 -24.26 -7.33
N LYS A 97 -1.81 -23.91 -6.39
CA LYS A 97 -2.03 -22.88 -5.37
C LYS A 97 -1.39 -21.56 -5.79
N ILE A 98 -1.99 -20.45 -5.32
CA ILE A 98 -1.48 -19.10 -5.56
C ILE A 98 -0.30 -18.75 -4.66
N ALA A 99 -0.26 -19.29 -3.45
CA ALA A 99 0.88 -19.24 -2.57
C ALA A 99 0.96 -20.53 -1.75
N ILE A 100 2.15 -20.76 -1.20
CA ILE A 100 2.42 -21.82 -0.23
C ILE A 100 3.40 -21.26 0.80
N THR A 101 3.30 -21.74 2.03
CA THR A 101 4.21 -21.38 3.11
C THR A 101 4.43 -22.57 4.06
N GLY A 102 5.33 -22.40 5.03
CA GLY A 102 5.51 -23.35 6.12
C GLY A 102 4.49 -23.15 7.24
N ASN A 103 4.78 -23.68 8.43
CA ASN A 103 3.87 -23.63 9.57
C ASN A 103 4.50 -22.97 10.81
N ARG A 104 5.56 -22.17 10.61
CA ARG A 104 6.25 -21.45 11.67
C ARG A 104 6.34 -19.97 11.31
N VAL A 105 6.21 -19.13 12.34
CA VAL A 105 6.49 -17.69 12.22
C VAL A 105 7.88 -17.48 11.63
N GLY A 106 7.96 -16.71 10.55
CA GLY A 106 9.19 -16.47 9.82
C GLY A 106 9.49 -17.47 8.71
N ASP A 107 8.61 -18.44 8.43
CA ASP A 107 8.72 -19.26 7.23
C ASP A 107 8.50 -18.41 5.96
N ILE A 108 9.09 -18.87 4.84
CA ILE A 108 9.02 -18.17 3.56
C ILE A 108 7.65 -18.44 2.91
N ILE A 109 6.98 -17.35 2.54
CA ILE A 109 5.79 -17.37 1.69
C ILE A 109 6.25 -17.35 0.23
N TYR A 110 6.05 -18.44 -0.48
CA TYR A 110 6.25 -18.48 -1.92
C TYR A 110 4.97 -18.08 -2.63
N VAL A 111 5.06 -17.16 -3.60
CA VAL A 111 3.91 -16.67 -4.38
C VAL A 111 4.07 -17.07 -5.84
N ASN A 112 3.03 -17.69 -6.40
CA ASN A 112 2.99 -18.16 -7.77
C ASN A 112 2.70 -17.02 -8.75
N THR A 113 3.73 -16.56 -9.45
CA THR A 113 3.63 -15.46 -10.42
C THR A 113 2.79 -15.79 -11.65
N ASP A 114 2.59 -17.07 -11.96
CA ASP A 114 1.76 -17.49 -13.09
C ASP A 114 0.26 -17.25 -12.83
N LEU A 115 -0.14 -17.13 -11.57
CA LEU A 115 -1.53 -16.90 -11.16
C LEU A 115 -1.83 -15.43 -10.79
N LEU A 116 -0.82 -14.56 -10.72
CA LEU A 116 -0.97 -13.14 -10.36
C LEU A 116 -1.54 -12.28 -11.49
N TYR A 117 -1.50 -12.78 -12.72
CA TYR A 117 -1.95 -12.06 -13.92
C TYR A 117 -2.93 -12.93 -14.69
N LYS A 118 -4.22 -12.67 -14.53
CA LYS A 118 -5.27 -13.40 -15.23
C LYS A 118 -5.88 -12.53 -16.30
N LYS A 119 -5.93 -13.04 -17.53
CA LYS A 119 -6.71 -12.40 -18.58
C LYS A 119 -8.19 -12.66 -18.36
N ASP A 120 -9.01 -11.64 -18.49
CA ASP A 120 -10.46 -11.81 -18.53
C ASP A 120 -10.96 -12.19 -19.93
N LYS A 121 -12.28 -12.32 -20.08
CA LYS A 121 -12.93 -12.69 -21.35
C LYS A 121 -12.65 -11.71 -22.50
N ASN A 122 -12.20 -10.49 -22.19
CA ASN A 122 -11.87 -9.45 -23.16
C ASN A 122 -10.36 -9.34 -23.39
N GLU A 123 -9.58 -10.34 -22.97
CA GLU A 123 -8.12 -10.35 -23.02
C GLU A 123 -7.47 -9.23 -22.19
N MET A 124 -8.23 -8.55 -21.31
CA MET A 124 -7.67 -7.55 -20.42
C MET A 124 -6.98 -8.24 -19.25
N THR A 125 -5.72 -7.90 -19.03
CA THR A 125 -4.95 -8.40 -17.90
C THR A 125 -5.49 -7.79 -16.61
N LYS A 126 -6.06 -8.64 -15.75
CA LYS A 126 -6.36 -8.29 -14.36
C LYS A 126 -5.14 -8.58 -13.51
N PHE A 127 -4.75 -7.58 -12.74
CA PHE A 127 -3.70 -7.69 -11.74
C PHE A 127 -4.26 -7.99 -10.36
N PHE A 128 -3.40 -8.50 -9.49
CA PHE A 128 -3.70 -8.83 -8.11
C PHE A 128 -3.77 -7.54 -7.29
N GLN A 129 -4.93 -7.23 -6.73
CA GLN A 129 -5.19 -6.00 -5.99
C GLN A 129 -4.64 -6.06 -4.57
N VAL A 130 -4.43 -4.90 -3.93
CA VAL A 130 -3.96 -4.83 -2.53
C VAL A 130 -4.91 -5.57 -1.58
N SER A 131 -6.23 -5.47 -1.76
CA SER A 131 -7.19 -6.20 -0.91
C SER A 131 -7.07 -7.73 -1.04
N GLN A 132 -6.78 -8.22 -2.25
CA GLN A 132 -6.52 -9.64 -2.52
C GLN A 132 -5.17 -10.07 -1.93
N ALA A 133 -4.15 -9.22 -1.99
CA ALA A 133 -2.89 -9.42 -1.32
C ALA A 133 -3.04 -9.53 0.20
N VAL A 134 -3.86 -8.68 0.82
CA VAL A 134 -4.13 -8.80 2.25
C VAL A 134 -4.85 -10.12 2.57
N GLN A 135 -5.83 -10.55 1.78
CA GLN A 135 -6.47 -11.87 1.93
C GLN A 135 -5.44 -13.00 1.87
N LEU A 136 -4.59 -12.98 0.84
CA LEU A 136 -3.54 -13.98 0.64
C LEU A 136 -2.62 -14.05 1.86
N LEU A 137 -2.10 -12.90 2.29
CA LEU A 137 -1.16 -12.83 3.41
C LEU A 137 -1.79 -13.27 4.73
N VAL A 138 -3.06 -12.96 4.97
CA VAL A 138 -3.77 -13.47 6.16
C VAL A 138 -3.90 -14.99 6.13
N HIS A 139 -4.14 -15.58 4.95
CA HIS A 139 -4.16 -17.05 4.81
C HIS A 139 -2.79 -17.63 5.13
N GLU A 140 -1.75 -17.18 4.44
CA GLU A 140 -0.40 -17.75 4.57
C GLU A 140 0.16 -17.54 5.98
N LEU A 141 0.07 -16.32 6.53
CA LEU A 141 0.53 -16.07 7.91
C LEU A 141 -0.36 -16.77 8.95
N GLY A 142 -1.58 -17.14 8.60
CA GLY A 142 -2.41 -17.94 9.50
C GLY A 142 -1.85 -19.35 9.72
N HIS A 143 -1.24 -19.97 8.69
CA HIS A 143 -0.53 -21.24 8.84
C HIS A 143 0.64 -21.16 9.83
N HIS A 144 1.24 -19.97 10.00
CA HIS A 144 2.35 -19.77 10.95
C HIS A 144 1.89 -19.79 12.42
N HIS A 145 0.58 -19.69 12.67
CA HIS A 145 0.00 -19.52 14.00
C HIS A 145 -0.82 -20.71 14.50
N GLY A 146 -0.75 -21.84 13.81
CA GLY A 146 -1.35 -23.10 14.26
C GLY A 146 -1.90 -23.94 13.11
N ASP A 147 -2.46 -25.09 13.47
CA ASP A 147 -3.04 -26.05 12.51
C ASP A 147 -4.46 -25.64 12.08
N TYR A 148 -4.61 -24.40 11.60
CA TYR A 148 -5.88 -23.93 11.06
C TYR A 148 -6.17 -24.62 9.72
N THR A 149 -7.42 -25.04 9.54
CA THR A 149 -7.86 -25.62 8.26
C THR A 149 -7.88 -24.55 7.16
N HIS A 150 -7.64 -24.94 5.90
CA HIS A 150 -7.76 -24.04 4.74
C HIS A 150 -9.12 -23.31 4.68
N ASP A 151 -10.23 -24.01 4.93
CA ASP A 151 -11.58 -23.41 4.90
C ASP A 151 -11.73 -22.26 5.91
N PHE A 152 -11.16 -22.41 7.10
CA PHE A 152 -11.15 -21.36 8.13
C PHE A 152 -10.33 -20.16 7.66
N LEU A 153 -9.09 -20.38 7.20
CA LEU A 153 -8.20 -19.32 6.74
C LEU A 153 -8.75 -18.58 5.51
N ASP A 154 -9.36 -19.30 4.58
CA ASP A 154 -10.05 -18.73 3.42
C ASP A 154 -11.24 -17.87 3.84
N SER A 155 -12.03 -18.33 4.81
CA SER A 155 -13.16 -17.57 5.35
C SER A 155 -12.69 -16.27 6.02
N VAL A 156 -11.67 -16.34 6.88
CA VAL A 156 -11.10 -15.16 7.55
C VAL A 156 -10.50 -14.20 6.53
N GLY A 157 -9.66 -14.68 5.62
CA GLY A 157 -9.07 -13.86 4.58
C GLY A 157 -10.12 -13.18 3.69
N ALA A 158 -11.20 -13.89 3.33
CA ALA A 158 -12.30 -13.33 2.53
C ALA A 158 -13.07 -12.23 3.29
N ARG A 159 -13.32 -12.40 4.60
CA ARG A 159 -13.96 -11.36 5.44
C ARG A 159 -13.10 -10.13 5.56
N VAL A 160 -11.81 -10.32 5.87
CA VAL A 160 -10.82 -9.24 5.97
C VAL A 160 -10.76 -8.44 4.67
N ARG A 161 -10.68 -9.12 3.52
CA ARG A 161 -10.73 -8.47 2.21
C ARG A 161 -12.04 -7.73 1.96
N SER A 162 -13.19 -8.36 2.21
CA SER A 162 -14.50 -7.72 2.01
C SER A 162 -14.65 -6.45 2.85
N PHE A 163 -14.14 -6.49 4.09
CA PHE A 163 -14.08 -5.33 4.97
C PHE A 163 -13.22 -4.20 4.38
N PHE A 164 -12.06 -4.52 3.82
CA PHE A 164 -11.23 -3.51 3.15
C PHE A 164 -11.89 -2.96 1.90
N GLU A 165 -12.42 -3.81 1.02
CA GLU A 165 -13.10 -3.37 -0.21
C GLU A 165 -14.26 -2.42 0.07
N GLY A 166 -15.01 -2.63 1.17
CA GLY A 166 -16.09 -1.72 1.58
C GLY A 166 -15.62 -0.37 2.16
N ARG A 167 -14.34 -0.21 2.48
CA ARG A 167 -13.77 0.99 3.13
C ARG A 167 -12.67 1.67 2.33
N LEU A 168 -12.26 1.05 1.23
CA LEU A 168 -11.23 1.54 0.34
C LEU A 168 -11.85 2.52 -0.65
N ALA A 169 -11.42 3.77 -0.60
CA ALA A 169 -11.69 4.75 -1.62
C ALA A 169 -10.43 4.90 -2.48
N GLU A 170 -10.48 4.44 -3.72
CA GLU A 170 -9.41 4.66 -4.69
C GLU A 170 -9.85 5.67 -5.74
N VAL A 171 -9.00 6.68 -5.97
CA VAL A 171 -9.23 7.70 -6.98
C VAL A 171 -8.07 7.68 -7.96
N PHE A 172 -8.31 7.18 -9.16
CA PHE A 172 -7.34 7.16 -10.24
C PHE A 172 -7.09 8.57 -10.79
N TYR A 173 -5.85 8.84 -11.20
CA TYR A 173 -5.47 10.14 -11.77
C TYR A 173 -6.25 10.44 -13.04
N SER A 174 -6.49 9.44 -13.87
CA SER A 174 -7.22 9.57 -15.13
C SER A 174 -7.97 8.27 -15.41
N PRO A 175 -9.15 8.31 -16.07
CA PRO A 175 -9.85 7.11 -16.50
C PRO A 175 -9.05 6.26 -17.50
N PHE A 176 -7.94 6.76 -18.04
CA PHE A 176 -7.06 6.06 -18.97
C PHE A 176 -5.70 5.68 -18.36
N ILE A 177 -5.40 6.13 -17.15
CA ILE A 177 -4.12 5.89 -16.46
C ILE A 177 -4.43 5.29 -15.10
N PHE A 178 -4.36 3.96 -15.02
CA PHE A 178 -4.66 3.21 -13.80
C PHE A 178 -3.45 3.02 -12.89
N ASP A 179 -2.25 3.31 -13.41
CA ASP A 179 -1.02 3.13 -12.66
C ASP A 179 -0.87 4.21 -11.58
N MET A 180 -1.55 5.34 -11.70
CA MET A 180 -1.51 6.42 -10.71
C MET A 180 -2.85 6.59 -10.01
N SER A 181 -2.84 6.50 -8.69
CA SER A 181 -4.05 6.64 -7.86
C SER A 181 -3.75 7.18 -6.48
N VAL A 182 -4.78 7.70 -5.81
CA VAL A 182 -4.74 7.97 -4.37
C VAL A 182 -5.71 7.01 -3.71
N LEU A 183 -5.20 6.27 -2.75
CA LEU A 183 -5.94 5.32 -1.95
C LEU A 183 -6.20 5.92 -0.57
N SER A 184 -7.43 5.85 -0.10
CA SER A 184 -7.73 6.03 1.31
C SER A 184 -8.46 4.84 1.88
N LEU A 185 -8.02 4.44 3.07
CA LEU A 185 -8.72 3.47 3.88
C LEU A 185 -9.25 4.17 5.13
N HIS A 186 -10.58 4.12 5.32
CA HIS A 186 -11.21 4.75 6.47
C HIS A 186 -11.09 3.87 7.73
N GLY A 187 -10.56 4.46 8.81
CA GLY A 187 -10.47 3.82 10.13
C GLY A 187 -11.82 3.71 10.87
N ASN A 188 -11.77 3.34 12.15
CA ASN A 188 -12.89 3.55 13.08
C ASN A 188 -12.78 4.90 13.77
N SER A 189 -13.93 5.55 13.95
CA SER A 189 -14.13 6.94 14.37
C SER A 189 -13.27 7.49 15.51
N TYR A 190 -12.65 6.67 16.37
CA TYR A 190 -11.74 7.16 17.43
C TYR A 190 -10.57 6.22 17.79
N THR A 191 -10.46 5.00 17.23
CA THR A 191 -9.46 4.01 17.69
C THR A 191 -8.29 3.86 16.73
N THR A 192 -8.50 4.02 15.43
CA THR A 192 -7.49 3.77 14.40
C THR A 192 -7.36 4.94 13.44
N ASN A 193 -6.13 5.21 13.00
CA ASN A 193 -5.91 6.18 11.94
C ASN A 193 -6.41 5.58 10.63
N GLY A 194 -7.07 6.40 9.82
CA GLY A 194 -7.20 6.12 8.40
C GLY A 194 -5.82 6.14 7.73
N ILE A 195 -5.77 5.52 6.56
CA ILE A 195 -4.56 5.45 5.74
C ILE A 195 -4.79 6.29 4.48
N LEU A 196 -3.77 7.04 4.07
CA LEU A 196 -3.71 7.73 2.79
C LEU A 196 -2.44 7.30 2.08
N ILE A 197 -2.57 6.74 0.88
CA ILE A 197 -1.46 6.25 0.06
C ILE A 197 -1.54 6.88 -1.32
N LEU A 198 -0.39 7.27 -1.86
CA LEU A 198 -0.23 7.66 -3.25
C LEU A 198 0.42 6.50 -4.00
N ASN A 199 -0.26 5.99 -5.01
CA ASN A 199 0.30 5.10 -6.00
C ASN A 199 0.83 5.93 -7.17
N THR A 200 2.13 5.84 -7.45
CA THR A 200 2.77 6.54 -8.58
C THR A 200 2.87 5.68 -9.84
N GLY A 201 2.49 4.40 -9.75
CA GLY A 201 2.69 3.38 -10.79
C GLY A 201 4.01 2.64 -10.66
N VAL A 202 4.91 3.16 -9.82
CA VAL A 202 6.21 2.56 -9.54
C VAL A 202 6.36 2.24 -8.06
N GLU A 203 5.76 3.06 -7.19
CA GLU A 203 5.81 2.90 -5.75
C GLU A 203 4.49 3.29 -5.09
N LEU A 204 4.27 2.73 -3.90
CA LEU A 204 3.17 3.06 -3.01
C LEU A 204 3.70 3.84 -1.82
N ILE A 205 3.35 5.13 -1.75
CA ILE A 205 3.87 6.06 -0.75
C ILE A 205 2.81 6.32 0.30
N SER A 206 3.07 5.97 1.55
CA SER A 206 2.20 6.33 2.67
C SER A 206 2.33 7.82 3.01
N LEU A 207 1.23 8.55 2.86
CA LEU A 207 1.13 9.99 3.16
C LEU A 207 0.50 10.26 4.53
N SER A 208 -0.01 9.24 5.22
CA SER A 208 -0.67 9.39 6.53
C SER A 208 0.19 10.13 7.55
N LYS A 209 1.51 9.88 7.55
CA LYS A 209 2.46 10.50 8.50
C LYS A 209 2.53 12.02 8.37
N LEU A 210 2.18 12.59 7.22
CA LEU A 210 2.12 14.04 6.99
C LEU A 210 1.11 14.73 7.92
N PHE A 211 0.12 14.00 8.41
CA PHE A 211 -0.97 14.53 9.21
C PHE A 211 -0.70 14.44 10.71
N ASN A 212 0.38 13.76 11.15
CA ASN A 212 0.75 13.67 12.56
C ASN A 212 1.08 15.03 13.22
N VAL A 213 1.31 16.08 12.42
CA VAL A 213 1.59 17.43 12.91
C VAL A 213 0.35 18.21 13.33
N TYR A 214 -0.84 17.70 13.01
CA TYR A 214 -2.07 18.27 13.53
C TYR A 214 -2.24 17.80 14.98
N GLY A 215 -2.69 18.69 15.84
CA GLY A 215 -2.95 18.38 17.24
C GLY A 215 -4.39 18.69 17.55
N CYS A 216 -4.99 17.87 18.39
CA CYS A 216 -6.22 18.24 19.07
C CYS A 216 -5.97 19.56 19.84
N PRO A 217 -6.84 20.56 19.69
CA PRO A 217 -6.68 21.82 20.41
C PRO A 217 -6.65 21.55 21.92
N ALA A 218 -5.84 22.29 22.67
CA ALA A 218 -5.98 22.28 24.12
C ALA A 218 -7.45 22.61 24.46
N SER A 219 -8.07 21.81 25.32
CA SER A 219 -9.45 22.08 25.73
C SER A 219 -9.48 23.47 26.36
N SER A 220 -10.42 24.31 25.95
CA SER A 220 -10.64 25.62 26.57
C SER A 220 -11.06 25.52 28.05
N LEU A 221 -11.24 24.30 28.57
CA LEU A 221 -11.68 23.96 29.92
C LEU A 221 -10.50 23.60 30.86
N GLY A 222 -9.26 23.95 30.50
CA GLY A 222 -8.09 23.80 31.36
C GLY A 222 -7.46 22.40 31.37
N GLU A 223 -6.45 22.21 32.23
CA GLU A 223 -5.63 20.98 32.38
C GLU A 223 -6.43 19.72 32.76
N LEU A 224 -7.71 19.87 33.11
CA LEU A 224 -8.58 18.78 33.57
C LEU A 224 -9.09 17.85 32.46
N ASN A 225 -8.81 18.14 31.19
CA ASN A 225 -9.25 17.31 30.06
C ASN A 225 -8.05 16.78 29.29
N ARG A 226 -7.53 15.64 29.77
CA ARG A 226 -6.47 14.91 29.09
C ARG A 226 -7.00 14.35 27.77
N LEU A 227 -6.24 14.60 26.70
CA LEU A 227 -6.46 13.96 25.41
C LEU A 227 -6.17 12.47 25.57
N LYS A 228 -7.19 11.63 25.35
CA LYS A 228 -7.08 10.18 25.42
C LYS A 228 -6.62 9.62 24.08
N ASN A 229 -7.29 10.02 23.00
CA ASN A 229 -6.97 9.55 21.65
C ASN A 229 -7.07 10.67 20.62
N GLN A 230 -6.26 10.55 19.58
CA GLN A 230 -6.28 11.41 18.40
C GLN A 230 -6.15 10.56 17.15
N LYS A 231 -7.09 10.70 16.21
CA LYS A 231 -7.11 9.97 14.93
C LYS A 231 -7.42 10.87 13.73
N TYR A 232 -7.10 10.39 12.53
CA TYR A 232 -7.36 11.09 11.28
C TYR A 232 -8.02 10.19 10.26
N HIS A 233 -9.06 10.69 9.59
CA HIS A 233 -9.74 9.98 8.50
C HIS A 233 -9.77 10.88 7.27
N PHE A 234 -9.58 10.33 6.07
CA PHE A 234 -9.54 11.10 4.82
C PHE A 234 -10.81 10.86 4.01
N TYR A 235 -11.30 11.90 3.34
CA TYR A 235 -12.56 11.89 2.58
C TYR A 235 -12.45 12.82 1.37
N ASN A 236 -13.39 12.69 0.44
CA ASN A 236 -13.58 13.62 -0.69
C ASN A 236 -12.27 13.85 -1.47
N ILE A 237 -11.52 12.78 -1.70
CA ILE A 237 -10.25 12.85 -2.42
C ILE A 237 -10.54 13.07 -3.90
N SER A 238 -9.82 14.00 -4.52
CA SER A 238 -9.96 14.31 -5.94
C SER A 238 -8.64 14.79 -6.52
N TRP A 239 -8.32 14.34 -7.72
CA TRP A 239 -7.20 14.90 -8.48
C TRP A 239 -7.51 16.31 -8.98
N LYS A 240 -6.48 17.13 -9.09
CA LYS A 240 -6.53 18.42 -9.76
C LYS A 240 -5.84 18.26 -11.10
N HIS A 241 -6.61 18.46 -12.15
CA HIS A 241 -6.09 18.45 -13.51
C HIS A 241 -5.55 19.85 -13.83
N ASP A 242 -4.28 19.90 -14.22
CA ASP A 242 -3.69 21.05 -14.88
C ASP A 242 -3.61 20.79 -16.39
N ASP A 243 -3.38 21.85 -17.18
CA ASP A 243 -3.15 21.74 -18.62
C ASP A 243 -1.75 21.15 -18.95
N GLY A 244 -1.08 20.57 -17.96
CA GLY A 244 0.25 19.97 -18.10
C GLY A 244 0.20 18.59 -18.76
N PRO A 245 1.37 18.04 -19.15
CA PRO A 245 1.43 16.69 -19.72
C PRO A 245 0.90 15.65 -18.73
N LEU A 246 0.11 14.67 -19.20
CA LEU A 246 -0.50 13.66 -18.32
C LEU A 246 0.52 12.88 -17.50
N MET A 247 1.63 12.47 -18.10
CA MET A 247 2.63 11.58 -17.50
C MET A 247 3.91 12.29 -17.03
N SER A 248 3.92 13.62 -16.95
CA SER A 248 5.10 14.35 -16.47
C SER A 248 4.74 15.65 -15.77
N GLY A 249 5.75 16.20 -15.09
CA GLY A 249 5.64 17.46 -14.36
C GLY A 249 4.88 17.32 -13.04
N LYS A 250 4.43 18.46 -12.55
CA LYS A 250 3.73 18.57 -11.27
C LYS A 250 2.34 17.98 -11.36
N LYS A 251 1.95 17.28 -10.30
CA LYS A 251 0.61 16.78 -10.07
C LYS A 251 0.16 17.16 -8.70
N SER A 252 -1.15 17.32 -8.56
CA SER A 252 -1.72 17.56 -7.25
C SER A 252 -3.07 16.89 -7.09
N PHE A 253 -3.38 16.56 -5.86
CA PHE A 253 -4.71 16.14 -5.44
C PHE A 253 -5.08 16.86 -4.15
N SER A 254 -6.37 16.89 -3.90
CA SER A 254 -6.94 17.48 -2.70
C SER A 254 -7.87 16.52 -2.02
N GLY A 255 -8.15 16.80 -0.76
CA GLY A 255 -9.18 16.10 -0.02
C GLY A 255 -9.55 16.84 1.26
N THR A 256 -10.39 16.19 2.04
CA THR A 256 -10.71 16.60 3.40
C THR A 256 -10.20 15.53 4.35
N PHE A 257 -9.68 15.92 5.52
CA PHE A 257 -9.49 14.98 6.61
C PHE A 257 -10.23 15.44 7.85
N VAL A 258 -10.69 14.48 8.65
CA VAL A 258 -11.33 14.68 9.93
C VAL A 258 -10.34 14.32 11.02
N LEU A 259 -9.99 15.31 11.84
CA LEU A 259 -9.25 15.13 13.09
C LEU A 259 -10.26 14.77 14.19
N MET A 260 -10.19 13.54 14.66
CA MET A 260 -11.03 12.98 15.72
C MET A 260 -10.25 13.01 17.03
N CYS A 261 -10.82 13.65 18.04
CA CYS A 261 -10.23 13.89 19.36
C CYS A 261 -11.15 13.30 20.43
N GLU A 262 -10.64 12.36 21.23
CA GLU A 262 -11.34 11.82 22.39
C GLU A 262 -10.70 12.38 23.66
N TYR A 263 -11.51 13.03 24.50
CA TYR A 263 -11.08 13.55 25.81
C TYR A 263 -11.79 12.80 26.94
N GLU A 264 -11.11 12.62 28.07
CA GLU A 264 -11.64 11.83 29.20
C GLU A 264 -13.01 12.32 29.72
N ASN A 265 -13.24 13.64 29.82
CA ASN A 265 -14.47 14.18 30.44
C ASN A 265 -15.37 15.00 29.50
N ILE A 266 -14.90 15.33 28.28
CA ILE A 266 -15.68 16.11 27.30
C ILE A 266 -16.30 15.18 26.24
N GLY A 267 -15.81 13.94 26.13
CA GLY A 267 -16.18 13.02 25.07
C GLY A 267 -15.49 13.36 23.74
N ASN A 268 -16.21 13.12 22.64
CA ASN A 268 -15.66 13.08 21.30
C ASN A 268 -15.85 14.41 20.55
N HIS A 269 -14.77 14.94 20.00
CA HIS A 269 -14.77 16.14 19.16
C HIS A 269 -14.17 15.80 17.79
N SER A 270 -14.81 16.25 16.71
CA SER A 270 -14.27 16.13 15.35
C SER A 270 -14.03 17.50 14.71
N ARG A 271 -12.93 17.67 13.98
CA ARG A 271 -12.62 18.87 13.18
C ARG A 271 -12.30 18.51 11.75
N TYR A 272 -12.90 19.24 10.81
CA TYR A 272 -12.69 19.04 9.39
C TYR A 272 -11.62 20.00 8.89
N HIS A 273 -10.72 19.47 8.05
CA HIS A 273 -9.62 20.20 7.46
C HIS A 273 -9.49 19.85 5.98
N SER A 274 -9.28 20.83 5.12
CA SER A 274 -8.93 20.57 3.72
C SER A 274 -7.41 20.46 3.57
N PHE A 275 -6.96 19.64 2.63
CA PHE A 275 -5.57 19.50 2.28
C PHE A 275 -5.38 19.51 0.76
N ASP A 276 -4.21 20.00 0.33
CA ASP A 276 -3.74 20.01 -1.04
C ASP A 276 -2.31 19.42 -1.02
N ILE A 277 -2.09 18.35 -1.80
CA ILE A 277 -0.78 17.68 -1.94
C ILE A 277 -0.30 17.88 -3.38
N GLU A 278 0.91 18.41 -3.54
CA GLU A 278 1.58 18.58 -4.83
C GLU A 278 2.87 17.75 -4.84
N PHE A 279 3.15 17.05 -5.95
CA PHE A 279 4.35 16.27 -6.18
C PHE A 279 4.77 16.34 -7.66
N ASP A 280 5.98 15.93 -8.02
CA ASP A 280 6.49 15.99 -9.40
C ASP A 280 6.86 14.58 -9.91
N ILE A 281 6.24 14.16 -11.03
CA ILE A 281 6.48 12.86 -11.66
C ILE A 281 7.82 12.85 -12.41
N SER A 282 8.25 14.01 -12.94
CA SER A 282 9.40 14.07 -13.86
C SER A 282 10.73 13.69 -13.21
N GLN A 283 10.80 13.61 -11.89
CA GLN A 283 12.00 13.23 -11.14
C GLN A 283 12.12 11.72 -10.88
N HIS A 284 11.53 10.85 -11.70
CA HIS A 284 11.56 9.37 -11.51
C HIS A 284 12.93 8.67 -11.73
N LEU A 285 14.00 9.25 -11.20
CA LEU A 285 15.16 8.53 -10.63
C LEU A 285 15.47 8.96 -9.17
N GLY A 286 14.62 9.76 -8.53
CA GLY A 286 14.74 10.20 -7.15
C GLY A 286 13.57 11.12 -6.74
N ILE A 287 12.81 10.68 -5.75
CA ILE A 287 11.53 11.26 -5.28
C ILE A 287 11.55 12.80 -5.22
N GLY A 288 10.56 13.42 -5.87
CA GLY A 288 10.29 14.85 -5.79
C GLY A 288 9.74 15.30 -4.43
N SER A 289 9.88 16.58 -4.11
CA SER A 289 9.36 17.17 -2.87
C SER A 289 7.83 17.16 -2.84
N VAL A 290 7.24 16.73 -1.72
CA VAL A 290 5.79 16.81 -1.49
C VAL A 290 5.45 18.10 -0.73
N GLU A 291 4.84 19.07 -1.40
CA GLU A 291 4.42 20.32 -0.73
C GLU A 291 3.01 20.17 -0.13
N LEU A 292 2.90 20.26 1.21
CA LEU A 292 1.61 20.38 1.90
C LEU A 292 1.16 21.84 1.98
N LYS A 293 0.21 22.23 1.13
CA LYS A 293 -0.41 23.55 1.24
C LYS A 293 -1.55 23.49 2.26
N LYS A 294 -1.27 23.93 3.49
CA LYS A 294 -2.29 24.12 4.54
C LYS A 294 -3.26 25.22 4.08
N LYS A 295 -4.50 24.85 3.73
CA LYS A 295 -5.63 25.77 3.62
C LYS A 295 -6.54 25.60 4.84
N PRO A 296 -6.27 26.30 5.94
CA PRO A 296 -7.27 26.41 6.97
C PRO A 296 -8.40 27.31 6.48
N PHE A 297 -9.62 27.01 6.91
CA PHE A 297 -10.75 27.89 6.73
C PHE A 297 -10.46 29.29 7.32
N LEU A 298 -9.52 29.40 8.29
CA LEU A 298 -8.93 30.65 8.79
C LEU A 298 -7.45 30.47 9.22
N ARG A 299 -6.51 31.26 8.64
CA ARG A 299 -5.05 31.43 8.93
C ARG A 299 -3.99 30.42 8.44
N ARG A 300 -3.33 30.74 7.31
CA ARG A 300 -2.20 30.02 6.69
C ARG A 300 -1.01 29.79 7.65
N ILE A 301 -0.56 28.53 7.74
CA ILE A 301 0.80 28.15 8.18
C ILE A 301 1.29 27.12 7.17
N LYS A 302 2.46 27.34 6.54
CA LYS A 302 3.06 26.44 5.54
C LYS A 302 4.19 25.62 6.17
N PRO A 303 3.99 24.33 6.49
CA PRO A 303 5.10 23.41 6.65
C PRO A 303 5.51 22.86 5.28
N LEU A 304 6.79 22.98 4.94
CA LEU A 304 7.37 22.34 3.75
C LEU A 304 7.83 20.93 4.17
N TYR A 305 7.59 19.93 3.33
CA TYR A 305 8.11 18.58 3.53
C TYR A 305 8.83 18.13 2.25
N LYS A 306 9.89 17.34 2.41
CA LYS A 306 10.56 16.63 1.33
C LYS A 306 10.42 15.15 1.62
N VAL A 307 9.88 14.38 0.69
CA VAL A 307 9.90 12.91 0.78
C VAL A 307 11.15 12.43 0.05
N SER A 308 11.93 11.56 0.68
CA SER A 308 13.16 11.00 0.10
C SER A 308 13.34 9.59 0.65
N ASN A 309 13.38 8.58 -0.23
CA ASN A 309 13.50 7.15 0.10
C ASN A 309 12.48 6.66 1.14
N GLY A 310 11.18 6.95 0.94
CA GLY A 310 10.11 6.55 1.86
C GLY A 310 10.09 7.29 3.21
N ASN A 311 11.02 8.22 3.45
CA ASN A 311 11.07 9.05 4.64
C ASN A 311 10.56 10.46 4.35
N ILE A 312 9.75 10.99 5.27
CA ILE A 312 9.22 12.34 5.21
C ILE A 312 10.12 13.24 6.07
N LEU A 313 10.88 14.11 5.41
CA LEU A 313 11.70 15.12 6.06
C LEU A 313 10.93 16.44 6.12
N LYS A 314 10.89 17.05 7.29
CA LYS A 314 10.39 18.42 7.45
C LYS A 314 11.47 19.38 6.94
N LEU A 315 11.13 20.24 5.98
CA LEU A 315 11.99 21.32 5.50
C LEU A 315 11.87 22.54 6.41
#